data_AF-A0A660MXA2-F1
#
_entry.id   AF-A0A660MXA2-F1
#
_cell.length_a   1.000
_cell.length_b   1.000
_cell.length_c   1.000
_cell.angle_alpha   90.00
_cell.angle_beta   90.00
_cell.angle_gamma   90.00
#
_symmetry.space_group_name_H-M   'P 1'
#
loop_
_entity.id
_entity.type
_entity.pdbx_description
1 polymer ?
#
loop_
_entity_poly.entity_id
_entity_poly.type
_entity_poly.pdbx_seq_one_letter_code
_entity_poly.pdbx_strand_id
1 'polypeptide(L)'
;MRGKLLVAIFIFFMILSPKSFGEYTTAQINQIYEKLYTKILVSVGNGIKTTEKIGEFLDKKSETADKNLLKILNDLKKENNEKYFSLKMESEKSKIEKQLGKFKVLDNFKNKLLNDSRIVNENGVWYGYVYDNYNYFGKDSELNQANLDYNKVDKESDLVGIKDGNVIFVKDYKKYRLIADGIIYGIPGKKEFLETLVNIKHFDKKEENLDKDFIILRALSKRLTEKSQKKEEIIKILYNYILENLKYDEELKEGNYNIFSGIKTFKDKVGVCQGYVELLTLMLAFNNIKAEIIKGDVVNSRDFPKIGHAWIKIDNFYYDPTFDDPLGAKTTKKFEDYYYYKIPRDIFYTNRFDLGKTPEFLKKLTLEQRQTYVDQNIYSLYNKYKDSNLNILNVVKFKKLLGLSAKEEINLNSVIKKFGFSEIGENGKVEINGKTRYIEKMNYFEINDKNISSVMHQINFKMEDYKIFKIKENSKEKYLISNDYKLR
;
A
#
# COMPACT_ATOMS: atom_id res chain seq x y z
N MET A 1 -29.04 -17.47 30.51
CA MET A 1 -28.32 -17.03 29.28
C MET A 1 -27.32 -18.03 28.68
N ARG A 2 -26.89 -19.14 29.35
CA ARG A 2 -25.82 -20.01 28.80
C ARG A 2 -26.18 -20.83 27.54
N GLY A 3 -27.46 -21.17 27.32
CA GLY A 3 -27.86 -22.14 26.27
C GLY A 3 -27.69 -21.69 24.81
N LYS A 4 -27.78 -20.38 24.49
CA LYS A 4 -27.71 -19.91 23.08
C LYS A 4 -26.31 -20.01 22.47
N LEU A 5 -25.24 -20.16 23.27
CA LEU A 5 -23.86 -20.19 22.76
C LEU A 5 -23.50 -21.53 22.12
N LEU A 6 -24.00 -22.67 22.63
CA LEU A 6 -23.73 -23.99 22.05
C LEU A 6 -24.36 -24.15 20.65
N VAL A 7 -25.50 -23.51 20.39
CA VAL A 7 -26.17 -23.59 19.07
C VAL A 7 -25.30 -22.96 17.98
N ALA A 8 -24.63 -21.84 18.28
CA ALA A 8 -23.69 -21.19 17.36
C ALA A 8 -22.41 -22.03 17.10
N ILE A 9 -22.01 -22.88 18.06
CA ILE A 9 -20.90 -23.82 17.88
C ILE A 9 -21.30 -24.93 16.89
N PHE A 10 -22.51 -25.48 17.03
CA PHE A 10 -23.00 -26.56 16.15
C PHE A 10 -23.16 -26.12 14.69
N ILE A 11 -23.64 -24.91 14.44
CA ILE A 11 -23.79 -24.36 13.08
C ILE A 11 -22.42 -24.21 12.39
N PHE A 12 -21.38 -23.81 13.13
CA PHE A 12 -20.03 -23.65 12.58
C PHE A 12 -19.40 -25.00 12.15
N PHE A 13 -19.81 -26.12 12.75
CA PHE A 13 -19.41 -27.46 12.34
C PHE A 13 -20.07 -27.97 11.04
N MET A 14 -21.22 -27.44 10.63
CA MET A 14 -21.92 -27.90 9.42
C MET A 14 -21.43 -27.25 8.11
N ILE A 15 -20.79 -26.08 8.18
CA ILE A 15 -20.38 -25.31 6.99
C ILE A 15 -19.06 -25.87 6.40
N LEU A 16 -18.23 -26.51 7.22
CA LEU A 16 -16.92 -27.04 6.81
C LEU A 16 -17.05 -28.41 6.12
N SER A 17 -17.03 -28.44 4.79
CA SER A 17 -16.98 -29.70 4.05
C SER A 17 -15.66 -30.46 4.34
N PRO A 18 -15.64 -31.78 4.60
CA PRO A 18 -14.42 -32.49 5.04
C PRO A 18 -13.27 -32.64 4.01
N LYS A 19 -13.35 -32.02 2.83
CA LYS A 19 -12.64 -32.48 1.62
C LYS A 19 -11.23 -31.92 1.37
N SER A 20 -10.65 -31.11 2.26
CA SER A 20 -9.38 -30.39 1.97
C SER A 20 -8.20 -30.66 2.91
N PHE A 21 -8.39 -31.34 4.04
CA PHE A 21 -7.33 -31.54 5.04
C PHE A 21 -6.49 -32.80 4.75
N GLY A 22 -5.21 -32.58 4.43
CA GLY A 22 -4.20 -33.64 4.34
C GLY A 22 -3.37 -33.71 5.62
N GLU A 23 -2.90 -34.93 5.95
CA GLU A 23 -1.95 -35.28 7.02
C GLU A 23 -2.36 -34.98 8.48
N TYR A 24 -3.21 -33.99 8.74
CA TYR A 24 -3.78 -33.75 10.08
C TYR A 24 -5.18 -34.37 10.20
N THR A 25 -5.38 -35.14 11.28
CA THR A 25 -6.69 -35.67 11.66
C THR A 25 -7.65 -34.57 12.11
N THR A 26 -8.95 -34.81 11.94
CA THR A 26 -10.02 -33.96 12.51
C THR A 26 -9.84 -33.73 14.01
N ALA A 27 -9.33 -34.73 14.75
CA ALA A 27 -9.04 -34.62 16.18
C ALA A 27 -7.93 -33.59 16.49
N GLN A 28 -6.86 -33.54 15.69
CA GLN A 28 -5.79 -32.53 15.86
C GLN A 28 -6.28 -31.12 15.51
N ILE A 29 -7.06 -30.98 14.43
CA ILE A 29 -7.68 -29.71 14.04
C ILE A 29 -8.63 -29.22 15.14
N ASN A 30 -9.49 -30.10 15.66
CA ASN A 30 -10.38 -29.81 16.79
C ASN A 30 -9.58 -29.44 18.06
N GLN A 31 -8.46 -30.10 18.36
CA GLN A 31 -7.65 -29.77 19.54
C GLN A 31 -6.95 -28.40 19.40
N ILE A 32 -6.57 -28.00 18.18
CA ILE A 32 -6.07 -26.64 17.89
C ILE A 32 -7.20 -25.63 18.10
N TYR A 33 -8.41 -25.89 17.58
CA TYR A 33 -9.61 -25.07 17.75
C TYR A 33 -10.04 -24.92 19.22
N GLU A 34 -10.11 -26.00 19.99
CA GLU A 34 -10.45 -25.96 21.43
C GLU A 34 -9.45 -25.09 22.21
N LYS A 35 -8.14 -25.31 22.01
CA LYS A 35 -7.09 -24.52 22.67
C LYS A 35 -7.09 -23.04 22.25
N LEU A 36 -7.50 -22.73 21.01
CA LEU A 36 -7.79 -21.37 20.52
C LEU A 36 -8.99 -20.77 21.25
N TYR A 37 -10.13 -21.46 21.20
CA TYR A 37 -11.44 -20.89 21.52
C TYR A 37 -11.67 -20.80 23.03
N THR A 38 -11.28 -21.81 23.81
CA THR A 38 -11.37 -21.78 25.28
C THR A 38 -10.57 -20.61 25.88
N LYS A 39 -9.38 -20.31 25.35
CA LYS A 39 -8.55 -19.20 25.85
C LYS A 39 -9.13 -17.82 25.54
N ILE A 40 -9.85 -17.68 24.43
CA ILE A 40 -10.36 -16.38 23.98
C ILE A 40 -11.76 -16.12 24.56
N LEU A 41 -12.66 -17.11 24.56
CA LEU A 41 -14.03 -17.01 25.10
C LEU A 41 -14.08 -16.56 26.57
N VAL A 42 -13.13 -17.00 27.39
CA VAL A 42 -13.03 -16.63 28.82
C VAL A 42 -12.77 -15.13 29.03
N SER A 43 -12.41 -14.39 27.98
CA SER A 43 -11.92 -12.99 28.09
C SER A 43 -12.70 -11.92 27.34
N VAL A 44 -13.69 -12.25 26.50
CA VAL A 44 -14.39 -11.26 25.66
C VAL A 44 -15.89 -11.54 25.49
N GLY A 45 -16.72 -10.71 26.14
CA GLY A 45 -18.10 -10.48 25.72
C GLY A 45 -18.17 -9.35 24.69
N ASN A 46 -18.11 -9.69 23.39
CA ASN A 46 -18.53 -8.91 22.20
C ASN A 46 -17.99 -9.60 20.93
N GLY A 47 -18.86 -10.09 20.04
CA GLY A 47 -18.50 -11.03 18.96
C GLY A 47 -17.40 -10.55 17.99
N ILE A 48 -17.45 -9.28 17.58
CA ILE A 48 -16.46 -8.67 16.68
C ILE A 48 -15.05 -8.71 17.32
N LYS A 49 -14.92 -8.20 18.55
CA LYS A 49 -13.65 -8.18 19.32
C LYS A 49 -13.07 -9.57 19.60
N THR A 50 -13.92 -10.59 19.68
CA THR A 50 -13.48 -12.00 19.78
C THR A 50 -12.86 -12.46 18.47
N THR A 51 -13.45 -12.09 17.33
CA THR A 51 -13.01 -12.52 15.98
C THR A 51 -11.74 -11.77 15.53
N GLU A 52 -11.56 -10.51 15.94
CA GLU A 52 -10.31 -9.75 15.81
C GLU A 52 -9.13 -10.48 16.48
N LYS A 53 -9.26 -10.82 17.77
CA LYS A 53 -8.22 -11.54 18.54
C LYS A 53 -7.89 -12.94 17.99
N ILE A 54 -8.87 -13.63 17.40
CA ILE A 54 -8.61 -14.91 16.71
C ILE A 54 -7.74 -14.67 15.48
N GLY A 55 -7.99 -13.60 14.71
CA GLY A 55 -7.15 -13.18 13.59
C GLY A 55 -5.70 -12.91 14.02
N GLU A 56 -5.51 -12.05 15.02
CA GLU A 56 -4.19 -11.73 15.60
C GLU A 56 -3.39 -12.98 16.02
N PHE A 57 -4.07 -13.94 16.66
CA PHE A 57 -3.45 -15.20 17.06
C PHE A 57 -3.08 -16.08 15.85
N LEU A 58 -3.98 -16.21 14.87
CA LEU A 58 -3.74 -17.00 13.66
C LEU A 58 -2.59 -16.41 12.83
N ASP A 59 -2.47 -15.08 12.75
CA ASP A 59 -1.35 -14.41 12.11
C ASP A 59 -0.03 -14.74 12.81
N LYS A 60 0.05 -14.50 14.13
CA LYS A 60 1.23 -14.85 14.94
C LYS A 60 1.59 -16.35 14.90
N LYS A 61 0.64 -17.23 14.60
CA LYS A 61 0.90 -18.66 14.42
C LYS A 61 1.41 -19.03 13.02
N SER A 62 0.97 -18.34 11.97
CA SER A 62 1.51 -18.58 10.62
C SER A 62 2.98 -18.20 10.48
N GLU A 63 3.44 -17.18 11.23
CA GLU A 63 4.85 -16.75 11.24
C GLU A 63 5.83 -17.85 11.66
N THR A 64 5.37 -18.85 12.41
CA THR A 64 6.19 -19.94 12.95
C THR A 64 5.68 -21.33 12.55
N ALA A 65 4.86 -21.44 11.49
CA ALA A 65 4.26 -22.70 11.06
C ALA A 65 5.09 -23.39 9.96
N ASP A 66 5.09 -24.72 9.98
CA ASP A 66 5.53 -25.53 8.84
C ASP A 66 4.52 -25.47 7.68
N LYS A 67 4.91 -26.01 6.53
CA LYS A 67 4.11 -26.00 5.29
C LYS A 67 2.73 -26.68 5.42
N ASN A 68 2.60 -27.71 6.25
CA ASN A 68 1.37 -28.48 6.38
C ASN A 68 0.41 -27.79 7.36
N LEU A 69 0.92 -27.35 8.52
CA LEU A 69 0.17 -26.53 9.47
C LEU A 69 -0.27 -25.19 8.84
N LEU A 70 0.59 -24.56 8.03
CA LEU A 70 0.28 -23.30 7.36
C LEU A 70 -0.91 -23.40 6.41
N LYS A 71 -1.11 -24.54 5.72
CA LYS A 71 -2.31 -24.76 4.89
C LYS A 71 -3.58 -24.64 5.74
N ILE A 72 -3.60 -25.34 6.87
CA ILE A 72 -4.73 -25.34 7.81
C ILE A 72 -4.96 -23.92 8.35
N LEU A 73 -3.92 -23.27 8.88
CA LEU A 73 -4.02 -21.91 9.42
C LEU A 73 -4.53 -20.90 8.37
N ASN A 74 -4.13 -21.05 7.11
CA ASN A 74 -4.62 -20.19 6.02
C ASN A 74 -6.09 -20.42 5.69
N ASP A 75 -6.60 -21.64 5.84
CA ASP A 75 -8.04 -21.91 5.74
C ASP A 75 -8.79 -21.36 6.97
N LEU A 76 -8.27 -21.55 8.19
CA LEU A 76 -8.85 -20.95 9.42
C LEU A 76 -8.98 -19.42 9.33
N LYS A 77 -7.99 -18.75 8.72
CA LYS A 77 -8.02 -17.29 8.50
C LYS A 77 -9.13 -16.84 7.56
N LYS A 78 -9.43 -17.60 6.49
CA LYS A 78 -10.51 -17.26 5.56
C LYS A 78 -11.85 -17.25 6.29
N GLU A 79 -12.14 -18.32 7.02
CA GLU A 79 -13.37 -18.44 7.81
C GLU A 79 -13.48 -17.35 8.88
N ASN A 80 -12.35 -17.01 9.54
CA ASN A 80 -12.32 -15.93 10.52
C ASN A 80 -12.56 -14.55 9.88
N ASN A 81 -11.99 -14.29 8.70
CA ASN A 81 -12.18 -13.05 7.94
C ASN A 81 -13.63 -12.88 7.47
N GLU A 82 -14.25 -13.94 6.94
CA GLU A 82 -15.67 -13.92 6.54
C GLU A 82 -16.60 -13.73 7.74
N LYS A 83 -16.33 -14.42 8.85
CA LYS A 83 -17.11 -14.25 10.10
C LYS A 83 -16.98 -12.85 10.67
N TYR A 84 -15.78 -12.27 10.68
CA TYR A 84 -15.54 -10.88 11.10
C TYR A 84 -16.30 -9.91 10.19
N PHE A 85 -16.21 -10.09 8.87
CA PHE A 85 -16.90 -9.25 7.90
C PHE A 85 -18.43 -9.33 8.04
N SER A 86 -18.98 -10.53 8.19
CA SER A 86 -20.42 -10.77 8.41
C SER A 86 -20.92 -10.07 9.68
N LEU A 87 -20.20 -10.21 10.79
CA LEU A 87 -20.54 -9.55 12.06
C LEU A 87 -20.42 -8.01 11.98
N LYS A 88 -19.44 -7.48 11.21
CA LYS A 88 -19.31 -6.04 10.96
C LYS A 88 -20.52 -5.52 10.18
N MET A 89 -20.91 -6.20 9.09
CA MET A 89 -22.09 -5.84 8.28
C MET A 89 -23.40 -5.97 9.05
N GLU A 90 -23.57 -7.02 9.87
CA GLU A 90 -24.75 -7.20 10.74
C GLU A 90 -24.84 -6.10 11.81
N SER A 91 -23.72 -5.71 12.41
CA SER A 91 -23.67 -4.62 13.39
C SER A 91 -23.95 -3.25 12.78
N GLU A 92 -23.49 -2.98 11.55
CA GLU A 92 -23.82 -1.75 10.83
C GLU A 92 -25.30 -1.72 10.42
N LYS A 93 -25.83 -2.85 9.92
CA LYS A 93 -27.25 -3.02 9.61
C LYS A 93 -28.13 -2.78 10.84
N SER A 94 -27.87 -3.45 11.96
CA SER A 94 -28.69 -3.34 13.17
C SER A 94 -28.69 -1.92 13.77
N LYS A 95 -27.54 -1.21 13.69
CA LYS A 95 -27.44 0.21 14.04
C LYS A 95 -28.38 1.07 13.19
N ILE A 96 -28.41 0.85 11.87
CA ILE A 96 -29.23 1.63 10.93
C ILE A 96 -30.71 1.25 11.02
N GLU A 97 -31.05 -0.02 11.16
CA GLU A 97 -32.43 -0.47 11.42
C GLU A 97 -32.99 0.16 12.70
N LYS A 98 -32.20 0.21 13.78
CA LYS A 98 -32.58 0.89 15.03
C LYS A 98 -32.75 2.41 14.84
N GLN A 99 -32.01 3.03 13.92
CA GLN A 99 -32.13 4.46 13.64
C GLN A 99 -33.36 4.77 12.77
N LEU A 100 -33.59 4.02 11.69
CA LEU A 100 -34.74 4.18 10.81
C LEU A 100 -36.05 3.81 11.52
N GLY A 101 -36.03 2.77 12.37
CA GLY A 101 -37.17 2.31 13.18
C GLY A 101 -37.63 3.28 14.27
N LYS A 102 -36.99 4.43 14.44
CA LYS A 102 -37.59 5.57 15.16
C LYS A 102 -38.81 6.13 14.42
N PHE A 103 -38.85 6.01 13.10
CA PHE A 103 -39.73 6.74 12.22
C PHE A 103 -40.73 5.81 11.51
N LYS A 104 -41.90 5.57 12.11
CA LYS A 104 -42.93 4.68 11.54
C LYS A 104 -43.33 5.02 10.09
N VAL A 105 -43.19 6.27 9.67
CA VAL A 105 -43.44 6.70 8.28
C VAL A 105 -42.52 6.00 7.26
N LEU A 106 -41.36 5.50 7.70
CA LEU A 106 -40.39 4.73 6.92
C LEU A 106 -40.68 3.23 6.85
N ASP A 107 -41.59 2.69 7.67
CA ASP A 107 -41.82 1.23 7.73
C ASP A 107 -42.22 0.67 6.36
N ASN A 108 -43.00 1.43 5.58
CA ASN A 108 -43.49 1.05 4.25
C ASN A 108 -42.52 1.40 3.08
N PHE A 109 -41.31 1.92 3.33
CA PHE A 109 -40.34 2.12 2.24
C PHE A 109 -39.79 0.78 1.75
N LYS A 110 -39.85 0.58 0.43
CA LYS A 110 -39.39 -0.62 -0.27
C LYS A 110 -37.87 -0.71 -0.38
N ASN A 111 -37.24 0.42 -0.71
CA ASN A 111 -35.82 0.50 -1.00
C ASN A 111 -35.07 1.09 0.21
N LYS A 112 -34.51 0.22 1.07
CA LYS A 112 -33.80 0.62 2.31
C LYS A 112 -32.33 0.24 2.26
N LEU A 113 -31.44 1.24 2.30
CA LEU A 113 -30.00 1.02 2.33
C LEU A 113 -29.50 0.90 3.77
N LEU A 114 -29.35 -0.34 4.25
CA LEU A 114 -29.02 -0.66 5.64
C LEU A 114 -27.51 -0.81 5.89
N ASN A 115 -26.67 0.05 5.28
CA ASN A 115 -25.24 0.17 5.60
C ASN A 115 -24.69 1.56 5.25
N ASP A 116 -23.78 2.08 6.07
CA ASP A 116 -23.21 3.43 5.91
C ASP A 116 -22.29 3.51 4.66
N SER A 117 -21.73 2.38 4.24
CA SER A 117 -20.74 2.28 3.14
C SER A 117 -21.35 2.15 1.73
N ARG A 118 -22.68 2.04 1.62
CA ARG A 118 -23.43 1.94 0.35
C ARG A 118 -23.09 0.73 -0.51
N ILE A 119 -22.77 -0.39 0.14
CA ILE A 119 -22.31 -1.64 -0.47
C ILE A 119 -23.29 -2.76 -0.10
N VAL A 120 -23.89 -3.39 -1.10
CA VAL A 120 -24.94 -4.41 -0.93
C VAL A 120 -24.51 -5.70 -1.63
N ASN A 121 -24.76 -6.86 -1.01
CA ASN A 121 -24.68 -8.14 -1.71
C ASN A 121 -26.07 -8.52 -2.21
N GLU A 122 -26.15 -8.87 -3.49
CA GLU A 122 -27.35 -9.46 -4.09
C GLU A 122 -26.93 -10.72 -4.83
N ASN A 123 -27.53 -11.86 -4.47
CA ASN A 123 -27.32 -13.15 -5.13
C ASN A 123 -25.83 -13.55 -5.30
N GLY A 124 -24.98 -13.17 -4.34
CA GLY A 124 -23.53 -13.46 -4.38
C GLY A 124 -22.69 -12.46 -5.16
N VAL A 125 -23.25 -11.33 -5.61
CA VAL A 125 -22.51 -10.23 -6.27
C VAL A 125 -22.62 -8.96 -5.43
N TRP A 126 -21.50 -8.24 -5.27
CA TRP A 126 -21.46 -6.97 -4.58
C TRP A 126 -21.73 -5.80 -5.51
N TYR A 127 -22.55 -4.85 -5.04
CA TYR A 127 -22.91 -3.63 -5.74
C TYR A 127 -22.65 -2.40 -4.87
N GLY A 128 -22.17 -1.32 -5.49
CA GLY A 128 -21.96 -0.02 -4.87
C GLY A 128 -23.02 0.99 -5.34
N TYR A 129 -23.59 1.75 -4.39
CA TYR A 129 -24.62 2.75 -4.67
C TYR A 129 -24.02 4.16 -4.60
N VAL A 130 -23.97 4.83 -5.76
CA VAL A 130 -23.55 6.23 -5.88
C VAL A 130 -24.79 7.10 -6.06
N TYR A 131 -24.85 8.20 -5.32
CA TYR A 131 -25.97 9.14 -5.38
C TYR A 131 -25.57 10.31 -6.27
N ASP A 132 -26.38 10.64 -7.27
CA ASP A 132 -26.21 11.87 -8.05
C ASP A 132 -26.93 13.03 -7.32
N ASN A 133 -28.21 12.84 -6.96
CA ASN A 133 -29.03 13.79 -6.19
C ASN A 133 -29.70 13.10 -4.98
N TYR A 134 -29.61 13.73 -3.81
CA TYR A 134 -30.23 13.25 -2.58
C TYR A 134 -30.64 14.41 -1.67
N ASN A 135 -31.80 14.28 -1.03
CA ASN A 135 -32.31 15.26 -0.07
C ASN A 135 -31.90 14.85 1.35
N TYR A 136 -31.30 15.79 2.09
CA TYR A 136 -31.21 15.70 3.54
C TYR A 136 -32.55 16.11 4.15
N PHE A 137 -32.97 15.39 5.19
CA PHE A 137 -33.94 15.90 6.16
C PHE A 137 -33.19 16.26 7.44
N GLY A 138 -33.73 17.22 8.20
CA GLY A 138 -33.12 17.66 9.46
C GLY A 138 -33.23 16.62 10.58
N LYS A 139 -33.07 17.10 11.81
CA LYS A 139 -33.11 16.25 13.02
C LYS A 139 -34.45 15.52 13.16
N ASP A 140 -34.45 14.47 13.97
CA ASP A 140 -35.55 13.53 14.27
C ASP A 140 -36.98 14.12 14.42
N SER A 141 -37.15 15.41 14.68
CA SER A 141 -38.45 16.09 14.73
C SER A 141 -39.15 16.29 13.38
N GLU A 142 -38.42 16.22 12.25
CA GLU A 142 -38.94 16.66 10.94
C GLU A 142 -39.48 15.53 10.04
N LEU A 143 -39.37 14.26 10.44
CA LEU A 143 -39.68 13.12 9.57
C LEU A 143 -41.13 12.60 9.74
N ASN A 144 -42.06 13.26 9.06
CA ASN A 144 -43.49 12.91 9.04
C ASN A 144 -44.05 12.83 7.61
N GLN A 145 -45.28 12.33 7.44
CA GLN A 145 -45.89 12.11 6.13
C GLN A 145 -46.01 13.38 5.28
N ALA A 146 -46.52 14.48 5.84
CA ALA A 146 -46.68 15.74 5.10
C ALA A 146 -45.33 16.31 4.61
N ASN A 147 -44.25 16.10 5.38
CA ASN A 147 -42.91 16.51 4.96
C ASN A 147 -42.32 15.61 3.86
N LEU A 148 -42.70 14.32 3.79
CA LEU A 148 -42.37 13.47 2.63
C LEU A 148 -43.15 13.92 1.39
N ASP A 149 -44.45 14.18 1.53
CA ASP A 149 -45.33 14.60 0.44
C ASP A 149 -44.90 15.94 -0.17
N TYR A 150 -44.58 16.93 0.68
CA TYR A 150 -44.05 18.23 0.26
C TYR A 150 -42.76 18.10 -0.57
N ASN A 151 -41.85 17.21 -0.14
CA ASN A 151 -40.60 16.91 -0.84
C ASN A 151 -40.77 15.91 -2.00
N LYS A 152 -42.01 15.49 -2.28
CA LYS A 152 -42.40 14.52 -3.32
C LYS A 152 -41.61 13.21 -3.23
N VAL A 153 -41.42 12.68 -2.02
CA VAL A 153 -40.65 11.45 -1.78
C VAL A 153 -41.53 10.23 -2.08
N ASP A 154 -41.08 9.35 -2.97
CA ASP A 154 -41.79 8.13 -3.35
C ASP A 154 -41.28 6.91 -2.57
N LYS A 155 -42.19 6.14 -1.97
CA LYS A 155 -41.87 4.98 -1.11
C LYS A 155 -41.54 3.71 -1.91
N GLU A 156 -41.95 3.65 -3.18
CA GLU A 156 -41.73 2.54 -4.09
C GLU A 156 -40.45 2.68 -4.91
N SER A 157 -40.05 3.92 -5.23
CA SER A 157 -38.87 4.20 -6.07
C SER A 157 -37.68 4.82 -5.31
N ASP A 158 -37.87 5.83 -4.45
CA ASP A 158 -36.75 6.49 -3.77
C ASP A 158 -36.05 5.55 -2.77
N LEU A 159 -34.72 5.62 -2.73
CA LEU A 159 -33.88 4.87 -1.80
C LEU A 159 -33.74 5.66 -0.48
N VAL A 160 -34.23 5.12 0.63
CA VAL A 160 -33.98 5.69 1.96
C VAL A 160 -32.75 5.07 2.61
N GLY A 161 -31.92 5.89 3.25
CA GLY A 161 -30.72 5.45 3.96
C GLY A 161 -30.24 6.45 5.01
N ILE A 162 -29.08 6.19 5.59
CA ILE A 162 -28.40 7.10 6.52
C ILE A 162 -27.14 7.68 5.87
N LYS A 163 -26.86 8.96 6.12
CA LYS A 163 -25.59 9.60 5.79
C LYS A 163 -25.23 10.62 6.87
N ASP A 164 -24.01 10.55 7.38
CA ASP A 164 -23.46 11.46 8.40
C ASP A 164 -24.37 11.59 9.65
N GLY A 165 -25.09 10.50 9.98
CA GLY A 165 -26.04 10.43 11.09
C GLY A 165 -27.46 10.93 10.79
N ASN A 166 -27.76 11.42 9.58
CA ASN A 166 -29.08 11.93 9.18
C ASN A 166 -29.79 10.96 8.23
N VAL A 167 -31.12 11.00 8.20
CA VAL A 167 -31.91 10.29 7.18
C VAL A 167 -31.81 11.02 5.84
N ILE A 168 -31.55 10.27 4.78
CA ILE A 168 -31.51 10.78 3.40
C ILE A 168 -32.46 9.99 2.51
N PHE A 169 -32.99 10.66 1.49
CA PHE A 169 -33.73 10.03 0.39
C PHE A 169 -33.02 10.35 -0.92
N VAL A 170 -32.76 9.30 -1.70
CA VAL A 170 -32.01 9.37 -2.95
C VAL A 170 -32.95 8.99 -4.08
N LYS A 171 -33.23 9.95 -4.96
CA LYS A 171 -34.06 9.74 -6.15
C LYS A 171 -33.19 9.27 -7.31
N ASP A 172 -32.15 10.06 -7.59
CA ASP A 172 -31.15 9.75 -8.61
C ASP A 172 -29.97 9.00 -7.98
N TYR A 173 -30.00 7.67 -8.06
CA TYR A 173 -28.86 6.82 -7.73
C TYR A 173 -28.46 5.92 -8.90
N LYS A 174 -27.16 5.63 -8.98
CA LYS A 174 -26.59 4.61 -9.87
C LYS A 174 -26.05 3.45 -9.05
N LYS A 175 -26.46 2.25 -9.42
CA LYS A 175 -26.00 0.98 -8.87
C LYS A 175 -24.89 0.44 -9.78
N TYR A 176 -23.68 0.30 -9.24
CA TYR A 176 -22.54 -0.23 -9.97
C TYR A 176 -22.19 -1.62 -9.48
N ARG A 177 -21.99 -2.56 -10.42
CA ARG A 177 -21.45 -3.88 -10.10
C ARG A 177 -19.98 -3.74 -9.66
N LEU A 178 -19.62 -4.31 -8.52
CA LEU A 178 -18.26 -4.31 -8.01
C LEU A 178 -17.54 -5.61 -8.39
N ILE A 179 -17.96 -6.73 -7.78
CA ILE A 179 -17.27 -8.03 -7.88
C ILE A 179 -18.15 -9.18 -7.36
N ALA A 180 -18.00 -10.39 -7.88
CA ALA A 180 -18.61 -11.58 -7.27
C ALA A 180 -17.93 -11.97 -5.94
N ASP A 181 -18.73 -12.33 -4.92
CA ASP A 181 -18.27 -12.61 -3.56
C ASP A 181 -17.21 -13.73 -3.50
N GLY A 182 -17.42 -14.81 -4.25
CA GLY A 182 -16.49 -15.95 -4.31
C GLY A 182 -15.07 -15.59 -4.76
N ILE A 183 -14.89 -14.47 -5.46
CA ILE A 183 -13.57 -13.96 -5.88
C ILE A 183 -12.83 -13.31 -4.69
N ILE A 184 -13.57 -12.68 -3.77
CA ILE A 184 -13.05 -12.03 -2.57
C ILE A 184 -13.24 -12.86 -1.29
N TYR A 185 -13.68 -14.11 -1.43
CA TYR A 185 -13.87 -15.01 -0.29
C TYR A 185 -12.58 -15.20 0.52
N GLY A 186 -12.66 -14.88 1.82
CA GLY A 186 -11.62 -15.03 2.81
C GLY A 186 -10.61 -13.89 2.91
N ILE A 187 -10.73 -12.80 2.15
CA ILE A 187 -9.75 -11.70 2.20
C ILE A 187 -9.87 -10.88 3.52
N PRO A 188 -8.75 -10.50 4.15
CA PRO A 188 -8.78 -9.60 5.31
C PRO A 188 -9.11 -8.18 4.86
N GLY A 189 -9.92 -7.47 5.65
CA GLY A 189 -10.36 -6.12 5.26
C GLY A 189 -11.33 -6.12 4.07
N LYS A 190 -12.13 -7.18 3.91
CA LYS A 190 -13.12 -7.34 2.81
C LYS A 190 -14.05 -6.13 2.64
N LYS A 191 -14.40 -5.43 3.73
CA LYS A 191 -15.20 -4.20 3.66
C LYS A 191 -14.39 -3.05 3.09
N GLU A 192 -13.19 -2.82 3.61
CA GLU A 192 -12.26 -1.77 3.20
C GLU A 192 -11.82 -1.95 1.73
N PHE A 193 -11.74 -3.20 1.25
CA PHE A 193 -11.55 -3.57 -0.16
C PHE A 193 -12.76 -3.17 -1.03
N LEU A 194 -13.98 -3.50 -0.61
CA LEU A 194 -15.20 -3.10 -1.33
C LEU A 194 -15.40 -1.58 -1.32
N GLU A 195 -15.11 -0.92 -0.19
CA GLU A 195 -15.07 0.54 -0.05
C GLU A 195 -14.00 1.14 -0.98
N THR A 196 -12.86 0.48 -1.20
CA THR A 196 -11.88 0.90 -2.21
C THR A 196 -12.48 0.82 -3.62
N LEU A 197 -13.12 -0.31 -4.00
CA LEU A 197 -13.77 -0.45 -5.32
C LEU A 197 -14.85 0.61 -5.58
N VAL A 198 -15.62 1.01 -4.56
CA VAL A 198 -16.61 2.11 -4.65
C VAL A 198 -15.94 3.49 -4.82
N ASN A 199 -14.77 3.68 -4.20
CA ASN A 199 -14.04 4.95 -4.25
C ASN A 199 -13.13 5.12 -5.49
N ILE A 200 -13.07 4.13 -6.39
CA ILE A 200 -12.48 4.29 -7.73
C ILE A 200 -13.39 5.26 -8.50
N LYS A 201 -12.91 6.50 -8.68
CA LYS A 201 -13.69 7.56 -9.31
C LYS A 201 -14.11 7.18 -10.74
N HIS A 202 -15.43 7.07 -10.93
CA HIS A 202 -16.16 7.62 -12.07
C HIS A 202 -16.05 6.97 -13.46
N PHE A 203 -15.27 5.90 -13.64
CA PHE A 203 -14.88 5.50 -15.00
C PHE A 203 -15.59 4.29 -15.61
N ASP A 204 -15.76 3.18 -14.88
CA ASP A 204 -16.73 2.14 -15.29
C ASP A 204 -18.17 2.61 -15.00
N LYS A 205 -18.58 3.65 -15.74
CA LYS A 205 -19.98 4.10 -15.88
C LYS A 205 -20.80 3.18 -16.79
N LYS A 206 -20.18 2.10 -17.28
CA LYS A 206 -20.82 0.91 -17.85
C LYS A 206 -20.80 -0.17 -16.77
N GLU A 207 -21.80 -1.05 -16.75
CA GLU A 207 -21.87 -2.18 -15.81
C GLU A 207 -20.90 -3.32 -16.22
N GLU A 208 -19.60 -3.00 -16.43
CA GLU A 208 -18.60 -3.93 -16.96
C GLU A 208 -18.31 -5.06 -15.94
N ASN A 209 -18.51 -6.31 -16.37
CA ASN A 209 -18.21 -7.47 -15.53
C ASN A 209 -16.71 -7.81 -15.57
N LEU A 210 -15.95 -7.17 -14.68
CA LEU A 210 -14.51 -7.39 -14.50
C LEU A 210 -14.13 -8.70 -13.78
N ASP A 211 -15.09 -9.57 -13.41
CA ASP A 211 -14.80 -10.80 -12.66
C ASP A 211 -13.70 -11.66 -13.30
N LYS A 212 -13.67 -11.75 -14.64
CA LYS A 212 -12.64 -12.48 -15.38
C LYS A 212 -11.24 -11.94 -15.09
N ASP A 213 -11.08 -10.61 -15.14
CA ASP A 213 -9.80 -9.95 -14.92
C ASP A 213 -9.37 -10.08 -13.45
N PHE A 214 -10.31 -9.98 -12.50
CA PHE A 214 -10.05 -10.23 -11.07
C PHE A 214 -9.69 -11.71 -10.78
N ILE A 215 -10.31 -12.68 -11.45
CA ILE A 215 -9.96 -14.11 -11.34
C ILE A 215 -8.54 -14.36 -11.84
N ILE A 216 -8.17 -13.77 -12.99
CA ILE A 216 -6.80 -13.84 -13.53
C ILE A 216 -5.81 -13.19 -12.56
N LEU A 217 -6.12 -12.01 -12.02
CA LEU A 217 -5.28 -11.31 -11.05
C LEU A 217 -5.10 -12.11 -9.76
N ARG A 218 -6.17 -12.72 -9.22
CA ARG A 218 -6.11 -13.60 -8.03
C ARG A 218 -5.22 -14.82 -8.28
N ALA A 219 -5.40 -15.48 -9.42
CA ALA A 219 -4.60 -16.65 -9.81
C ALA A 219 -3.11 -16.30 -10.00
N LEU A 220 -2.82 -15.18 -10.68
CA LEU A 220 -1.46 -14.68 -10.84
C LEU A 220 -0.81 -14.33 -9.48
N SER A 221 -1.52 -13.56 -8.65
CA SER A 221 -1.04 -13.15 -7.32
C SER A 221 -0.70 -14.36 -6.46
N LYS A 222 -1.51 -15.42 -6.51
CA LYS A 222 -1.24 -16.69 -5.82
C LYS A 222 -0.04 -17.44 -6.37
N ARG A 223 0.07 -17.55 -7.70
CA ARG A 223 1.17 -18.27 -8.38
C ARG A 223 2.52 -17.61 -8.13
N LEU A 224 2.60 -16.29 -8.20
CA LEU A 224 3.83 -15.53 -7.92
C LEU A 224 4.37 -15.84 -6.50
N THR A 225 3.47 -16.03 -5.54
CA THR A 225 3.81 -16.17 -4.12
C THR A 225 3.76 -17.60 -3.61
N GLU A 226 3.48 -18.60 -4.46
CA GLU A 226 3.17 -19.99 -4.07
C GLU A 226 4.29 -20.68 -3.26
N LYS A 227 5.53 -20.23 -3.46
CA LYS A 227 6.75 -20.79 -2.82
C LYS A 227 7.15 -20.05 -1.55
N SER A 228 6.51 -18.92 -1.25
CA SER A 228 6.79 -18.12 -0.06
C SER A 228 5.73 -18.32 1.01
N GLN A 229 6.18 -18.28 2.26
CA GLN A 229 5.36 -18.43 3.46
C GLN A 229 5.45 -17.20 4.38
N LYS A 230 6.43 -16.32 4.16
CA LYS A 230 6.65 -15.13 4.99
C LYS A 230 5.96 -13.93 4.37
N LYS A 231 5.15 -13.23 5.18
CA LYS A 231 4.44 -11.99 4.79
C LYS A 231 5.35 -11.00 4.05
N GLU A 232 6.59 -10.82 4.53
CA GLU A 232 7.59 -9.95 3.94
C GLU A 232 8.00 -10.33 2.51
N GLU A 233 8.30 -11.60 2.28
CA GLU A 233 8.71 -12.11 0.97
C GLU A 233 7.55 -11.99 -0.03
N ILE A 234 6.32 -12.25 0.42
CA ILE A 234 5.09 -12.05 -0.35
C ILE A 234 4.96 -10.57 -0.76
N ILE A 235 5.19 -9.62 0.17
CA ILE A 235 5.17 -8.19 -0.14
C ILE A 235 6.26 -7.84 -1.16
N LYS A 236 7.52 -8.29 -0.97
CA LYS A 236 8.62 -8.08 -1.92
C LYS A 236 8.26 -8.59 -3.32
N ILE A 237 7.83 -9.84 -3.45
CA ILE A 237 7.49 -10.46 -4.75
C ILE A 237 6.41 -9.66 -5.50
N LEU A 238 5.38 -9.22 -4.79
CA LEU A 238 4.29 -8.46 -5.41
C LEU A 238 4.72 -7.02 -5.75
N TYR A 239 5.53 -6.37 -4.89
CA TYR A 239 6.11 -5.05 -5.17
C TYR A 239 7.02 -5.08 -6.39
N ASN A 240 7.92 -6.06 -6.50
CA ASN A 240 8.73 -6.32 -7.70
C ASN A 240 7.85 -6.48 -8.95
N TYR A 241 6.80 -7.31 -8.89
CA TYR A 241 5.92 -7.52 -10.04
C TYR A 241 5.32 -6.20 -10.57
N ILE A 242 4.87 -5.30 -9.68
CA ILE A 242 4.36 -3.97 -10.04
C ILE A 242 5.42 -3.18 -10.83
N LEU A 243 6.65 -3.11 -10.32
CA LEU A 243 7.72 -2.25 -10.89
C LEU A 243 8.44 -2.87 -12.10
N GLU A 244 8.32 -4.18 -12.30
CA GLU A 244 8.87 -4.90 -13.45
C GLU A 244 7.87 -5.04 -14.62
N ASN A 245 6.56 -4.83 -14.39
CA ASN A 245 5.51 -5.17 -15.39
C ASN A 245 4.53 -4.02 -15.70
N LEU A 246 4.70 -2.83 -15.13
CA LEU A 246 3.87 -1.65 -15.41
C LEU A 246 4.69 -0.51 -16.00
N LYS A 247 3.98 0.47 -16.58
CA LYS A 247 4.51 1.77 -16.96
C LYS A 247 3.70 2.89 -16.29
N TYR A 248 4.40 3.85 -15.69
CA TYR A 248 3.81 5.10 -15.21
C TYR A 248 3.37 5.99 -16.38
N ASP A 249 2.18 6.58 -16.28
CA ASP A 249 1.69 7.57 -17.25
C ASP A 249 2.06 9.00 -16.82
N GLU A 250 3.11 9.55 -17.44
CA GLU A 250 3.52 10.95 -17.26
C GLU A 250 2.59 11.92 -18.01
N GLU A 251 1.84 11.44 -19.01
CA GLU A 251 0.94 12.25 -19.85
C GLU A 251 -0.53 11.99 -19.48
N LEU A 252 -1.02 12.67 -18.44
CA LEU A 252 -2.44 12.64 -18.03
C LEU A 252 -3.38 13.15 -19.14
N LYS A 253 -3.72 12.27 -20.09
CA LYS A 253 -4.62 12.56 -21.21
C LYS A 253 -6.05 12.70 -20.70
N GLU A 254 -6.69 13.80 -21.08
CA GLU A 254 -8.07 14.08 -20.70
C GLU A 254 -8.99 12.94 -21.14
N GLY A 255 -9.77 12.40 -20.20
CA GLY A 255 -10.62 11.23 -20.44
C GLY A 255 -9.91 9.87 -20.40
N ASN A 256 -8.59 9.77 -20.19
CA ASN A 256 -7.94 8.50 -19.84
C ASN A 256 -8.04 8.26 -18.33
N TYR A 257 -8.76 7.20 -17.95
CA TYR A 257 -9.10 6.91 -16.55
C TYR A 257 -8.57 5.56 -16.07
N ASN A 258 -8.31 4.61 -16.98
CA ASN A 258 -7.93 3.24 -16.64
C ASN A 258 -6.67 3.21 -15.76
N ILE A 259 -5.79 4.20 -15.97
CA ILE A 259 -4.57 4.46 -15.22
C ILE A 259 -4.77 4.73 -13.72
N PHE A 260 -5.97 5.12 -13.28
CA PHE A 260 -6.29 5.31 -11.86
C PHE A 260 -6.88 4.07 -11.20
N SER A 261 -7.33 3.08 -11.98
CA SER A 261 -7.98 1.86 -11.49
C SER A 261 -6.98 0.70 -11.45
N GLY A 262 -6.79 0.09 -10.28
CA GLY A 262 -5.81 -0.99 -10.13
C GLY A 262 -6.04 -2.19 -11.07
N ILE A 263 -7.30 -2.56 -11.32
CA ILE A 263 -7.64 -3.69 -12.18
C ILE A 263 -7.53 -3.37 -13.68
N LYS A 264 -7.77 -2.13 -14.09
CA LYS A 264 -7.52 -1.70 -15.49
C LYS A 264 -6.01 -1.46 -15.71
N THR A 265 -5.29 -0.93 -14.72
CA THR A 265 -3.81 -0.86 -14.71
C THR A 265 -3.17 -2.25 -14.88
N PHE A 266 -3.74 -3.29 -14.26
CA PHE A 266 -3.29 -4.67 -14.47
C PHE A 266 -3.48 -5.17 -15.92
N LYS A 267 -4.59 -4.78 -16.55
CA LYS A 267 -4.99 -5.18 -17.91
C LYS A 267 -4.17 -4.45 -18.97
N ASP A 268 -4.07 -3.13 -18.84
CA ASP A 268 -3.52 -2.22 -19.84
C ASP A 268 -2.01 -1.98 -19.66
N LYS A 269 -1.44 -2.42 -18.52
CA LYS A 269 -0.03 -2.27 -18.10
C LYS A 269 0.44 -0.82 -17.94
N VAL A 270 -0.48 0.14 -17.94
CA VAL A 270 -0.21 1.57 -17.74
C VAL A 270 -1.02 2.08 -16.55
N GLY A 271 -0.40 2.89 -15.68
CA GLY A 271 -1.02 3.39 -14.46
C GLY A 271 -0.41 4.69 -13.95
N VAL A 272 -1.09 5.35 -13.01
CA VAL A 272 -0.53 6.42 -12.18
C VAL A 272 -0.55 6.01 -10.71
N CYS A 273 -0.16 6.90 -9.80
CA CYS A 273 0.03 6.59 -8.38
C CYS A 273 -1.14 5.83 -7.75
N GLN A 274 -2.38 6.21 -8.06
CA GLN A 274 -3.57 5.52 -7.59
C GLN A 274 -3.70 4.10 -8.16
N GLY A 275 -3.53 3.90 -9.48
CA GLY A 275 -3.62 2.58 -10.10
C GLY A 275 -2.55 1.61 -9.60
N TYR A 276 -1.34 2.11 -9.33
CA TYR A 276 -0.24 1.34 -8.76
C TYR A 276 -0.57 0.83 -7.35
N VAL A 277 -1.02 1.71 -6.45
CA VAL A 277 -1.32 1.33 -5.06
C VAL A 277 -2.59 0.50 -4.93
N GLU A 278 -3.58 0.74 -5.79
CA GLU A 278 -4.76 -0.11 -5.87
C GLU A 278 -4.39 -1.52 -6.35
N LEU A 279 -3.63 -1.65 -7.44
CA LEU A 279 -3.24 -2.97 -7.94
C LEU A 279 -2.42 -3.75 -6.92
N LEU A 280 -1.43 -3.11 -6.29
CA LEU A 280 -0.66 -3.73 -5.22
C LEU A 280 -1.57 -4.16 -4.06
N THR A 281 -2.55 -3.33 -3.67
CA THR A 281 -3.56 -3.67 -2.64
C THR A 281 -4.44 -4.85 -3.04
N LEU A 282 -4.88 -4.95 -4.30
CA LEU A 282 -5.63 -6.10 -4.82
C LEU A 282 -4.80 -7.39 -4.70
N MET A 283 -3.53 -7.36 -5.13
CA MET A 283 -2.63 -8.51 -5.10
C MET A 283 -2.28 -8.95 -3.66
N LEU A 284 -2.13 -8.00 -2.74
CA LEU A 284 -1.91 -8.24 -1.31
C LEU A 284 -3.15 -8.83 -0.63
N ALA A 285 -4.34 -8.28 -0.91
CA ALA A 285 -5.61 -8.76 -0.35
C ALA A 285 -5.88 -10.21 -0.77
N PHE A 286 -5.67 -10.55 -2.05
CA PHE A 286 -5.73 -11.94 -2.52
C PHE A 286 -4.71 -12.86 -1.83
N ASN A 287 -3.62 -12.32 -1.27
CA ASN A 287 -2.63 -13.04 -0.49
C ASN A 287 -2.79 -12.93 1.03
N ASN A 288 -3.98 -12.59 1.50
CA ASN A 288 -4.32 -12.46 2.91
C ASN A 288 -3.47 -11.41 3.66
N ILE A 289 -3.01 -10.37 2.95
CA ILE A 289 -2.30 -9.23 3.54
C ILE A 289 -3.19 -7.99 3.42
N LYS A 290 -3.61 -7.44 4.57
CA LYS A 290 -4.31 -6.15 4.61
C LYS A 290 -3.32 -5.02 4.34
N ALA A 291 -3.66 -4.15 3.40
CA ALA A 291 -3.00 -2.87 3.19
C ALA A 291 -4.01 -1.73 3.38
N GLU A 292 -3.51 -0.53 3.69
CA GLU A 292 -4.27 0.71 3.81
C GLU A 292 -3.78 1.67 2.74
N ILE A 293 -4.63 2.02 1.77
CA ILE A 293 -4.31 3.04 0.75
C ILE A 293 -4.49 4.41 1.39
N ILE A 294 -3.44 5.23 1.33
CA ILE A 294 -3.41 6.59 1.88
C ILE A 294 -3.20 7.56 0.71
N LYS A 295 -3.91 8.70 0.75
CA LYS A 295 -3.79 9.78 -0.23
C LYS A 295 -3.38 11.06 0.49
N GLY A 296 -2.58 11.90 -0.18
CA GLY A 296 -2.07 13.14 0.41
C GLY A 296 -1.00 13.81 -0.44
N ASP A 297 -0.10 14.56 0.19
CA ASP A 297 0.90 15.38 -0.48
C ASP A 297 2.31 14.77 -0.38
N VAL A 298 3.12 14.94 -1.43
CA VAL A 298 4.58 14.70 -1.41
C VAL A 298 5.32 16.03 -1.53
N VAL A 299 5.87 16.53 -0.42
CA VAL A 299 6.32 17.93 -0.33
C VAL A 299 7.62 18.21 -1.09
N ASN A 300 8.39 17.23 -1.57
CA ASN A 300 9.49 17.45 -2.50
C ASN A 300 9.15 17.20 -3.98
N SER A 301 7.87 16.99 -4.33
CA SER A 301 7.44 16.91 -5.73
C SER A 301 7.41 18.29 -6.40
N ARG A 302 7.60 18.32 -7.73
CA ARG A 302 7.42 19.55 -8.54
C ARG A 302 5.99 20.06 -8.51
N ASP A 303 5.02 19.14 -8.54
CA ASP A 303 3.60 19.43 -8.73
C ASP A 303 2.84 19.70 -7.42
N PHE A 304 3.52 19.60 -6.28
CA PHE A 304 2.98 20.00 -4.99
C PHE A 304 2.78 21.54 -4.93
N PRO A 305 1.65 22.05 -4.39
CA PRO A 305 0.52 21.35 -3.75
C PRO A 305 -0.68 21.12 -4.68
N LYS A 306 -0.49 21.08 -6.01
CA LYS A 306 -1.58 20.99 -6.99
C LYS A 306 -2.01 19.54 -7.26
N ILE A 307 -1.04 18.62 -7.35
CA ILE A 307 -1.28 17.19 -7.60
C ILE A 307 -1.05 16.41 -6.32
N GLY A 308 -2.10 15.72 -5.86
CA GLY A 308 -2.02 14.78 -4.75
C GLY A 308 -1.47 13.42 -5.19
N HIS A 309 -0.84 12.73 -4.25
CA HIS A 309 -0.21 11.43 -4.42
C HIS A 309 -0.93 10.33 -3.63
N ALA A 310 -0.59 9.06 -3.90
CA ALA A 310 -1.11 7.92 -3.17
C ALA A 310 0.01 6.90 -2.87
N TRP A 311 -0.03 6.31 -1.68
CA TRP A 311 0.90 5.27 -1.20
C TRP A 311 0.12 4.23 -0.39
N ILE A 312 0.76 3.12 0.00
CA ILE A 312 0.16 2.16 0.94
C ILE A 312 0.91 2.10 2.28
N LYS A 313 0.19 1.65 3.30
CA LYS A 313 0.70 1.24 4.59
C LYS A 313 0.37 -0.23 4.82
N ILE A 314 1.34 -0.99 5.32
CA ILE A 314 1.17 -2.38 5.77
C ILE A 314 1.75 -2.44 7.19
N ASP A 315 0.91 -2.82 8.15
CA ASP A 315 1.20 -2.78 9.58
C ASP A 315 1.69 -1.39 10.04
N ASN A 316 2.98 -1.27 10.37
CA ASN A 316 3.65 -0.04 10.82
C ASN A 316 4.58 0.57 9.75
N PHE A 317 4.62 0.02 8.54
CA PHE A 317 5.54 0.38 7.46
C PHE A 317 4.79 0.94 6.25
N TYR A 318 5.47 1.82 5.51
CA TYR A 318 4.94 2.54 4.36
C TYR A 318 5.67 2.15 3.08
N TYR A 319 4.93 2.12 1.97
CA TYR A 319 5.40 1.65 0.67
C TYR A 319 4.87 2.57 -0.45
N ASP A 320 5.75 3.10 -1.28
CA ASP A 320 5.42 4.05 -2.35
C ASP A 320 5.96 3.54 -3.71
N PRO A 321 5.27 2.59 -4.36
CA PRO A 321 5.77 1.93 -5.55
C PRO A 321 6.04 2.92 -6.69
N THR A 322 5.28 4.00 -6.80
CA THR A 322 5.50 5.03 -7.83
C THR A 322 6.82 5.78 -7.70
N PHE A 323 7.34 6.00 -6.49
CA PHE A 323 8.67 6.63 -6.33
C PHE A 323 9.83 5.61 -6.43
N ASP A 324 9.55 4.32 -6.26
CA ASP A 324 10.49 3.24 -6.51
C ASP A 324 10.49 2.74 -7.97
N ASP A 325 9.47 3.08 -8.76
CA ASP A 325 9.41 2.85 -10.21
C ASP A 325 10.69 3.38 -10.91
N PRO A 326 11.29 2.62 -11.85
CA PRO A 326 12.45 3.08 -12.60
C PRO A 326 12.18 4.27 -13.54
N LEU A 327 10.93 4.65 -13.83
CA LEU A 327 10.63 5.74 -14.76
C LEU A 327 11.15 7.10 -14.25
N GLY A 328 11.78 7.84 -15.17
CA GLY A 328 12.70 8.94 -14.88
C GLY A 328 14.18 8.53 -14.87
N ALA A 329 14.51 7.25 -14.61
CA ALA A 329 15.84 6.69 -14.84
C ALA A 329 15.90 5.91 -16.16
N LYS A 330 17.03 6.00 -16.88
CA LYS A 330 17.25 5.26 -18.15
C LYS A 330 17.67 3.80 -17.94
N THR A 331 17.57 3.30 -16.71
CA THR A 331 17.97 1.96 -16.27
C THR A 331 17.00 1.46 -15.21
N THR A 332 16.75 0.15 -15.20
CA THR A 332 15.94 -0.49 -14.14
C THR A 332 16.68 -0.45 -12.81
N LYS A 333 16.05 0.15 -11.78
CA LYS A 333 16.48 0.01 -10.37
C LYS A 333 16.34 -1.46 -9.97
N LYS A 334 17.31 -2.01 -9.23
CA LYS A 334 17.11 -3.31 -8.55
C LYS A 334 16.28 -3.09 -7.29
N PHE A 335 15.67 -4.14 -6.75
CA PHE A 335 14.95 -4.04 -5.47
C PHE A 335 15.83 -3.48 -4.36
N GLU A 336 17.10 -3.90 -4.36
CA GLU A 336 18.10 -3.51 -3.37
C GLU A 336 18.46 -2.01 -3.43
N ASP A 337 17.96 -1.28 -4.43
CA ASP A 337 18.10 0.17 -4.62
C ASP A 337 16.78 0.95 -4.34
N TYR A 338 15.70 0.29 -3.90
CA TYR A 338 14.42 0.96 -3.60
C TYR A 338 14.53 1.87 -2.37
N TYR A 339 13.99 3.09 -2.48
CA TYR A 339 14.05 4.16 -1.48
C TYR A 339 12.80 4.24 -0.61
N TYR A 340 11.68 3.71 -1.08
CA TYR A 340 10.37 3.82 -0.43
C TYR A 340 9.70 2.49 -0.11
N TYR A 341 10.43 1.38 -0.19
CA TYR A 341 9.99 0.08 0.31
C TYR A 341 10.18 -0.02 1.84
N LYS A 342 9.12 -0.36 2.57
CA LYS A 342 9.12 -0.68 4.01
C LYS A 342 9.71 0.42 4.92
N ILE A 343 9.32 1.67 4.68
CA ILE A 343 9.85 2.82 5.44
C ILE A 343 9.06 3.01 6.75
N PRO A 344 9.72 3.26 7.90
CA PRO A 344 9.02 3.60 9.14
C PRO A 344 8.36 4.99 9.05
N ARG A 345 7.28 5.21 9.82
CA ARG A 345 6.43 6.40 9.68
C ARG A 345 7.19 7.72 9.74
N ASP A 346 8.10 7.90 10.69
CA ASP A 346 8.80 9.17 10.89
C ASP A 346 9.74 9.54 9.74
N ILE A 347 10.49 8.57 9.19
CA ILE A 347 11.25 8.78 7.96
C ILE A 347 10.32 9.10 6.78
N PHE A 348 9.23 8.33 6.61
CA PHE A 348 8.33 8.49 5.47
C PHE A 348 7.59 9.86 5.49
N TYR A 349 7.16 10.30 6.67
CA TYR A 349 6.47 11.57 6.90
C TYR A 349 7.41 12.78 7.05
N THR A 350 8.72 12.63 6.78
CA THR A 350 9.55 13.79 6.44
C THR A 350 9.08 14.45 5.14
N ASN A 351 8.54 13.65 4.21
CA ASN A 351 8.17 14.07 2.87
C ASN A 351 6.70 13.79 2.48
N ARG A 352 6.02 12.82 3.11
CA ARG A 352 4.58 12.56 2.89
C ARG A 352 3.73 13.16 4.00
N PHE A 353 2.57 13.70 3.63
CA PHE A 353 1.57 14.21 4.57
C PHE A 353 0.18 13.79 4.12
N ASP A 354 -0.64 13.24 5.02
CA ASP A 354 -2.01 12.79 4.70
C ASP A 354 -2.84 13.97 4.16
N LEU A 355 -3.84 13.71 3.30
CA LEU A 355 -4.63 14.75 2.63
C LEU A 355 -5.19 15.78 3.62
N GLY A 356 -4.85 17.05 3.41
CA GLY A 356 -5.28 18.15 4.28
C GLY A 356 -4.54 18.24 5.63
N LYS A 357 -3.46 17.47 5.86
CA LYS A 357 -2.60 17.55 7.06
C LYS A 357 -1.27 18.25 6.81
N THR A 358 -0.96 18.63 5.58
CA THR A 358 0.29 19.29 5.20
C THR A 358 0.40 20.71 5.77
N PRO A 359 1.46 21.05 6.52
CA PRO A 359 1.66 22.37 7.10
C PRO A 359 1.62 23.51 6.08
N GLU A 360 0.85 24.56 6.37
CA GLU A 360 0.65 25.72 5.49
C GLU A 360 1.93 26.48 5.13
N PHE A 361 2.99 26.40 5.95
CA PHE A 361 4.26 27.02 5.61
C PHE A 361 4.96 26.31 4.43
N LEU A 362 4.87 24.97 4.34
CA LEU A 362 5.49 24.19 3.26
C LEU A 362 4.87 24.54 1.90
N LYS A 363 3.57 24.85 1.86
CA LYS A 363 2.85 25.27 0.64
C LYS A 363 3.36 26.60 0.06
N LYS A 364 4.14 27.37 0.83
CA LYS A 364 4.72 28.67 0.45
C LYS A 364 6.21 28.59 0.07
N LEU A 365 6.84 27.42 0.19
CA LEU A 365 8.27 27.22 -0.06
C LEU A 365 8.56 26.81 -1.51
N THR A 366 9.71 27.23 -2.03
CA THR A 366 10.24 26.76 -3.33
C THR A 366 10.54 25.25 -3.27
N LEU A 367 10.68 24.61 -4.43
CA LEU A 367 11.04 23.18 -4.52
C LEU A 367 12.34 22.87 -3.75
N GLU A 368 13.37 23.69 -3.96
CA GLU A 368 14.67 23.62 -3.30
C GLU A 368 14.57 23.77 -1.77
N GLN A 369 13.78 24.73 -1.29
CA GLN A 369 13.51 24.92 0.14
C GLN A 369 12.79 23.71 0.75
N ARG A 370 11.85 23.09 0.01
CA ARG A 370 11.14 21.89 0.44
C ARG A 370 12.05 20.65 0.46
N GLN A 371 12.89 20.49 -0.56
CA GLN A 371 13.94 19.45 -0.60
C GLN A 371 14.90 19.61 0.59
N THR A 372 15.38 20.82 0.83
CA THR A 372 16.24 21.19 1.96
C THR A 372 15.60 20.88 3.33
N TYR A 373 14.29 21.09 3.47
CA TYR A 373 13.52 20.71 4.66
C TYR A 373 13.43 19.19 4.85
N VAL A 374 13.14 18.44 3.78
CA VAL A 374 13.09 16.96 3.80
C VAL A 374 14.46 16.39 4.20
N ASP A 375 15.53 16.83 3.55
CA ASP A 375 16.91 16.41 3.83
C ASP A 375 17.31 16.67 5.29
N GLN A 376 16.95 17.83 5.86
CA GLN A 376 17.22 18.15 7.26
C GLN A 376 16.50 17.21 8.24
N ASN A 377 15.25 16.83 7.94
CA ASN A 377 14.49 15.91 8.78
C ASN A 377 14.99 14.46 8.66
N ILE A 378 15.39 14.01 7.48
CA ILE A 378 16.03 12.69 7.31
C ILE A 378 17.41 12.69 8.00
N TYR A 379 18.16 13.80 7.93
CA TYR A 379 19.47 13.94 8.57
C TYR A 379 19.43 13.91 10.10
N SER A 380 18.38 14.46 10.72
CA SER A 380 18.18 14.39 12.17
C SER A 380 17.73 12.99 12.62
N LEU A 381 16.87 12.31 11.85
CA LEU A 381 16.41 10.95 12.14
C LEU A 381 17.49 9.87 11.96
N TYR A 382 18.52 10.09 11.16
CA TYR A 382 19.55 9.08 10.87
C TYR A 382 20.13 8.39 12.10
N ASN A 383 20.43 9.12 13.18
CA ASN A 383 21.05 8.50 14.37
C ASN A 383 20.15 7.43 15.04
N LYS A 384 18.82 7.49 14.83
CA LYS A 384 17.85 6.49 15.30
C LYS A 384 17.81 5.23 14.41
N TYR A 385 18.24 5.36 13.15
CA TYR A 385 18.09 4.35 12.10
C TYR A 385 19.40 3.95 11.40
N LYS A 386 20.55 4.41 11.90
CA LYS A 386 21.91 4.20 11.34
C LYS A 386 22.28 2.74 11.07
N ASP A 387 21.71 1.82 11.85
CA ASP A 387 21.98 0.38 11.78
C ASP A 387 20.89 -0.36 10.95
N SER A 388 19.97 0.37 10.30
CA SER A 388 18.92 -0.16 9.42
C SER A 388 19.29 -0.07 7.94
N ASN A 389 18.92 -1.08 7.16
CA ASN A 389 19.20 -1.16 5.72
C ASN A 389 18.12 -0.42 4.90
N LEU A 390 18.08 0.91 5.00
CA LEU A 390 17.12 1.78 4.31
C LEU A 390 17.84 2.73 3.34
N ASN A 391 17.66 2.56 2.03
CA ASN A 391 18.43 3.32 1.02
C ASN A 391 18.23 4.85 1.09
N ILE A 392 17.07 5.31 1.55
CA ILE A 392 16.79 6.73 1.82
C ILE A 392 17.75 7.37 2.84
N LEU A 393 18.46 6.57 3.65
CA LEU A 393 19.49 7.02 4.57
C LEU A 393 20.91 7.06 3.95
N ASN A 394 21.13 6.50 2.76
CA ASN A 394 22.47 6.38 2.17
C ASN A 394 23.10 7.76 1.87
N VAL A 395 22.31 8.72 1.38
CA VAL A 395 22.75 10.12 1.19
C VAL A 395 23.27 10.72 2.52
N VAL A 396 22.53 10.52 3.61
CA VAL A 396 22.88 11.05 4.93
C VAL A 396 24.07 10.31 5.54
N LYS A 397 24.12 8.98 5.41
CA LYS A 397 25.26 8.14 5.80
C LYS A 397 26.53 8.68 5.15
N PHE A 398 26.46 9.02 3.86
CA PHE A 398 27.57 9.56 3.10
C PHE A 398 27.93 11.00 3.52
N LYS A 399 26.97 11.94 3.64
CA LYS A 399 27.24 13.29 4.16
C LYS A 399 27.95 13.21 5.53
N LYS A 400 27.46 12.39 6.45
CA LYS A 400 28.09 12.17 7.77
C LYS A 400 29.48 11.52 7.68
N LEU A 401 29.69 10.58 6.76
CA LEU A 401 30.99 9.95 6.51
C LEU A 401 32.04 10.97 6.01
N LEU A 402 31.62 11.95 5.21
CA LEU A 402 32.43 13.09 4.75
C LEU A 402 32.62 14.19 5.82
N GLY A 403 31.82 14.18 6.89
CA GLY A 403 31.79 15.23 7.93
C GLY A 403 30.88 16.43 7.62
N LEU A 404 30.02 16.32 6.59
CA LEU A 404 29.10 17.36 6.14
C LEU A 404 27.80 17.38 6.95
N SER A 405 27.26 18.58 7.19
CA SER A 405 25.93 18.79 7.75
C SER A 405 24.80 18.48 6.76
N ALA A 406 23.55 18.59 7.21
CA ALA A 406 22.38 18.42 6.35
C ALA A 406 22.35 19.37 5.15
N LYS A 407 22.77 20.63 5.35
CA LYS A 407 22.68 21.73 4.38
C LYS A 407 23.80 21.73 3.35
N GLU A 408 24.92 21.08 3.64
CA GLU A 408 26.06 21.06 2.72
C GLU A 408 25.86 20.04 1.60
N GLU A 409 26.32 20.40 0.41
CA GLU A 409 26.30 19.53 -0.77
C GLU A 409 27.54 18.62 -0.81
N ILE A 410 27.37 17.43 -1.40
CA ILE A 410 28.48 16.52 -1.67
C ILE A 410 29.31 17.12 -2.80
N ASN A 411 30.52 17.56 -2.46
CA ASN A 411 31.47 18.19 -3.37
C ASN A 411 32.74 17.33 -3.52
N LEU A 412 33.44 17.51 -4.64
CA LEU A 412 34.63 16.75 -5.02
C LEU A 412 35.73 16.82 -3.96
N ASN A 413 36.00 18.03 -3.43
CA ASN A 413 37.00 18.24 -2.39
C ASN A 413 36.72 17.44 -1.12
N SER A 414 35.46 17.34 -0.69
CA SER A 414 35.08 16.56 0.50
C SER A 414 35.26 15.06 0.28
N VAL A 415 34.90 14.57 -0.91
CA VAL A 415 35.06 13.15 -1.28
C VAL A 415 36.55 12.79 -1.41
N ILE A 416 37.35 13.60 -2.10
CA ILE A 416 38.81 13.45 -2.17
C ILE A 416 39.45 13.46 -0.77
N LYS A 417 39.08 14.42 0.08
CA LYS A 417 39.59 14.53 1.46
C LYS A 417 39.28 13.29 2.31
N LYS A 418 38.20 12.56 1.98
CA LYS A 418 37.80 11.35 2.71
C LYS A 418 38.46 10.06 2.20
N PHE A 419 38.56 9.90 0.88
CA PHE A 419 38.97 8.63 0.25
C PHE A 419 40.35 8.67 -0.42
N GLY A 420 40.97 9.84 -0.53
CA GLY A 420 42.20 10.06 -1.28
C GLY A 420 42.03 9.89 -2.79
N PHE A 421 43.15 9.83 -3.51
CA PHE A 421 43.22 9.39 -4.90
C PHE A 421 44.59 8.76 -5.20
N SER A 422 44.69 8.00 -6.29
CA SER A 422 45.98 7.66 -6.92
C SER A 422 46.18 8.51 -8.17
N GLU A 423 47.34 9.15 -8.35
CA GLU A 423 47.67 9.81 -9.61
C GLU A 423 48.03 8.77 -10.70
N ILE A 424 47.43 8.92 -11.88
CA ILE A 424 47.80 8.23 -13.12
C ILE A 424 48.76 9.15 -13.86
N GLY A 425 50.05 8.82 -13.81
CA GLY A 425 51.10 9.46 -14.57
C GLY A 425 51.20 8.96 -16.01
N GLU A 426 52.27 9.38 -16.68
CA GLU A 426 52.55 9.02 -18.08
C GLU A 426 52.55 7.50 -18.31
N ASN A 427 52.09 7.11 -19.50
CA ASN A 427 51.95 5.71 -19.92
C ASN A 427 51.09 4.84 -18.98
N GLY A 428 50.16 5.46 -18.23
CA GLY A 428 49.23 4.78 -17.33
C GLY A 428 49.83 4.34 -15.99
N LYS A 429 51.05 4.81 -15.66
CA LYS A 429 51.73 4.48 -14.40
C LYS A 429 50.92 4.97 -13.20
N VAL A 430 50.69 4.13 -12.20
CA VAL A 430 49.91 4.44 -11.00
C VAL A 430 50.54 3.79 -9.77
N GLU A 431 50.50 4.45 -8.61
CA GLU A 431 50.89 3.83 -7.34
C GLU A 431 49.68 3.32 -6.57
N ILE A 432 49.71 2.03 -6.20
CA ILE A 432 48.64 1.35 -5.47
C ILE A 432 49.28 0.48 -4.39
N ASN A 433 48.93 0.75 -3.13
CA ASN A 433 49.35 0.00 -1.94
C ASN A 433 50.90 -0.13 -1.85
N GLY A 434 51.62 0.97 -2.08
CA GLY A 434 53.09 1.02 -2.04
C GLY A 434 53.79 0.34 -3.23
N LYS A 435 53.06 0.04 -4.32
CA LYS A 435 53.60 -0.63 -5.52
C LYS A 435 53.27 0.17 -6.77
N THR A 436 54.28 0.42 -7.59
CA THR A 436 54.09 0.88 -8.97
C THR A 436 53.37 -0.21 -9.77
N ARG A 437 52.34 0.20 -10.50
CA ARG A 437 51.56 -0.58 -11.47
C ARG A 437 51.27 0.27 -12.69
N TYR A 438 50.70 -0.34 -13.73
CA TYR A 438 50.18 0.37 -14.89
C TYR A 438 48.72 -0.02 -15.12
N ILE A 439 47.87 0.97 -15.34
CA ILE A 439 46.48 0.77 -15.78
C ILE A 439 46.51 0.17 -17.20
N GLU A 440 46.02 -1.06 -17.34
CA GLU A 440 45.87 -1.73 -18.64
C GLU A 440 44.53 -1.38 -19.30
N LYS A 441 43.46 -1.37 -18.49
CA LYS A 441 42.09 -1.00 -18.87
C LYS A 441 41.38 -0.44 -17.64
N MET A 442 40.48 0.52 -17.83
CA MET A 442 39.59 1.00 -16.78
C MET A 442 38.26 1.45 -17.38
N ASN A 443 37.14 0.99 -16.79
CA ASN A 443 35.82 1.59 -16.97
C ASN A 443 35.59 2.55 -15.78
N TYR A 444 35.15 3.78 -16.04
CA TYR A 444 35.10 4.83 -15.01
C TYR A 444 33.97 5.84 -15.23
N PHE A 445 33.65 6.58 -14.17
CA PHE A 445 32.91 7.84 -14.26
C PHE A 445 33.87 9.01 -14.05
N GLU A 446 33.85 10.03 -14.90
CA GLU A 446 34.55 11.30 -14.65
C GLU A 446 33.74 12.10 -13.61
N ILE A 447 34.37 12.57 -12.53
CA ILE A 447 33.72 13.28 -11.43
C ILE A 447 34.22 14.72 -11.25
N ASN A 448 33.28 15.62 -11.03
CA ASN A 448 33.46 17.03 -10.67
C ASN A 448 32.24 17.52 -9.89
N ASP A 449 32.29 18.71 -9.29
CA ASP A 449 31.21 19.22 -8.43
C ASP A 449 29.83 19.28 -9.11
N LYS A 450 29.76 19.38 -10.45
CA LYS A 450 28.48 19.42 -11.18
C LYS A 450 27.81 18.06 -11.36
N ASN A 451 28.55 16.95 -11.23
CA ASN A 451 28.02 15.61 -11.49
C ASN A 451 28.27 14.60 -10.36
N ILE A 452 29.10 14.92 -9.36
CA ILE A 452 29.51 13.96 -8.33
C ILE A 452 28.32 13.36 -7.57
N SER A 453 27.32 14.16 -7.20
CA SER A 453 26.09 13.64 -6.57
C SER A 453 25.34 12.61 -7.44
N SER A 454 25.31 12.80 -8.76
CA SER A 454 24.70 11.84 -9.70
C SER A 454 25.51 10.54 -9.80
N VAL A 455 26.84 10.62 -9.77
CA VAL A 455 27.71 9.44 -9.74
C VAL A 455 27.61 8.72 -8.39
N MET A 456 27.52 9.45 -7.28
CA MET A 456 27.29 8.86 -5.95
C MET A 456 25.93 8.12 -5.87
N HIS A 457 24.87 8.65 -6.50
CA HIS A 457 23.61 7.91 -6.63
C HIS A 457 23.75 6.63 -7.47
N GLN A 458 24.52 6.65 -8.57
CA GLN A 458 24.74 5.48 -9.43
C GLN A 458 25.51 4.34 -8.73
N ILE A 459 26.39 4.67 -7.78
CA ILE A 459 27.09 3.69 -6.93
C ILE A 459 26.37 3.44 -5.58
N ASN A 460 25.13 3.94 -5.43
CA ASN A 460 24.31 3.85 -4.22
C ASN A 460 25.07 4.27 -2.93
N PHE A 461 25.89 5.32 -3.06
CA PHE A 461 26.78 5.92 -2.03
C PHE A 461 27.77 4.94 -1.35
N LYS A 462 28.06 3.81 -2.01
CA LYS A 462 29.05 2.82 -1.56
C LYS A 462 30.38 3.11 -2.25
N MET A 463 31.42 3.28 -1.44
CA MET A 463 32.79 3.58 -1.87
C MET A 463 33.76 2.44 -1.56
N GLU A 464 33.28 1.39 -0.90
CA GLU A 464 34.06 0.28 -0.35
C GLU A 464 34.90 -0.45 -1.43
N ASP A 465 34.34 -0.64 -2.63
CA ASP A 465 35.00 -1.25 -3.78
C ASP A 465 35.56 -0.24 -4.80
N TYR A 466 35.33 1.07 -4.60
CA TYR A 466 35.64 2.11 -5.57
C TYR A 466 36.93 2.86 -5.22
N LYS A 467 37.77 3.10 -6.24
CA LYS A 467 38.95 3.96 -6.13
C LYS A 467 38.81 5.23 -6.96
N ILE A 468 39.29 6.33 -6.39
CA ILE A 468 39.44 7.61 -7.10
C ILE A 468 40.83 7.66 -7.71
N PHE A 469 40.88 8.03 -8.98
CA PHE A 469 42.09 8.29 -9.74
C PHE A 469 42.12 9.76 -10.16
N LYS A 470 43.32 10.32 -10.25
CA LYS A 470 43.54 11.66 -10.79
C LYS A 470 44.40 11.54 -12.04
N ILE A 471 44.01 12.19 -13.13
CA ILE A 471 44.74 12.20 -14.40
C ILE A 471 44.91 13.64 -14.89
N LYS A 472 46.00 13.90 -15.62
CA LYS A 472 46.27 15.20 -16.23
C LYS A 472 46.18 15.08 -17.76
N GLU A 473 45.17 15.69 -18.35
CA GLU A 473 44.87 15.62 -19.78
C GLU A 473 44.80 17.04 -20.35
N ASN A 474 45.59 17.34 -21.39
CA ASN A 474 45.66 18.68 -22.01
C ASN A 474 45.83 19.81 -20.97
N SER A 475 46.76 19.61 -20.03
CA SER A 475 47.06 20.47 -18.87
C SER A 475 45.92 20.70 -17.87
N LYS A 476 44.77 20.02 -18.02
CA LYS A 476 43.66 20.04 -17.04
C LYS A 476 43.73 18.80 -16.14
N GLU A 477 43.43 18.98 -14.86
CA GLU A 477 43.24 17.87 -13.95
C GLU A 477 41.82 17.32 -14.06
N LYS A 478 41.69 15.99 -14.06
CA LYS A 478 40.43 15.26 -14.01
C LYS A 478 40.47 14.24 -12.89
N TYR A 479 39.33 14.02 -12.24
CA TYR A 479 39.16 12.97 -11.26
C TYR A 479 38.20 11.93 -11.81
N LEU A 480 38.58 10.66 -11.70
CA LEU A 480 37.86 9.51 -12.22
C LEU A 480 37.55 8.57 -11.05
N ILE A 481 36.39 7.92 -11.05
CA ILE A 481 36.03 6.90 -10.06
C ILE A 481 35.72 5.57 -10.75
N SER A 482 36.32 4.49 -10.24
CA SER A 482 36.22 3.14 -10.83
C SER A 482 36.35 2.03 -9.78
N ASN A 483 35.58 0.96 -9.98
CA ASN A 483 35.75 -0.36 -9.37
C ASN A 483 36.06 -1.45 -10.41
N ASP A 484 36.25 -1.08 -11.68
CA ASP A 484 36.56 -1.98 -12.81
C ASP A 484 37.80 -1.45 -13.55
N TYR A 485 38.96 -1.81 -13.02
CA TYR A 485 40.27 -1.49 -13.58
C TYR A 485 41.22 -2.68 -13.49
N LYS A 486 42.05 -2.85 -14.51
CA LYS A 486 43.10 -3.87 -14.60
C LYS A 486 44.48 -3.26 -14.43
N LEU A 487 45.34 -3.98 -13.73
CA LEU A 487 46.70 -3.59 -13.40
C LEU A 487 47.70 -4.64 -13.93
N ARG A 488 48.82 -4.15 -14.44
CA ARG A 488 50.07 -4.91 -14.62
C ARG A 488 51.15 -4.33 -13.70
#